data_AF-A0A2V8UNW2-F1
#
_entry.id   AF-A0A2V8UNW2-F1
#
_cell.length_a   1.000
_cell.length_b   1.000
_cell.length_c   1.000
_cell.angle_alpha   90.00
_cell.angle_beta   90.00
_cell.angle_gamma   90.00
#
_symmetry.space_group_name_H-M   'P 1'
#
loop_
_entity.id
_entity.type
_entity.pdbx_description
1 polymer ?
#
loop_
_entity_poly.entity_id
_entity_poly.type
_entity_poly.pdbx_seq_one_letter_code
_entity_poly.pdbx_strand_id
1 'polypeptide(L)'
;MTERLYYTDSYLREFHARVLDRTPDGATLYLDRTAFYPTSGGQPHDTGSIAGKAVLDVIDEDERIAHRMASPVDAAEVDCLIDWTRRLDHMQQH
;
A
#
# COMPACT_ATOMS: atom_id res chain seq x y z
N MET A 1 -12.46 -4.27 -7.18
CA MET A 1 -12.28 -2.93 -6.61
C MET A 1 -11.57 -3.01 -5.27
N THR A 2 -10.50 -2.25 -5.07
CA THR A 2 -9.80 -2.09 -3.78
C THR A 2 -10.41 -0.93 -3.00
N GLU A 3 -10.71 -1.13 -1.72
CA GLU A 3 -11.12 -0.07 -0.78
C GLU A 3 -9.91 0.79 -0.39
N ARG A 4 -10.00 2.10 -0.60
CA ARG A 4 -8.92 3.06 -0.35
C ARG A 4 -9.11 3.74 1.01
N LEU A 5 -8.48 3.20 2.04
CA LEU A 5 -8.65 3.63 3.43
C LEU A 5 -8.11 5.06 3.68
N TYR A 6 -7.12 5.50 2.89
CA TYR A 6 -6.52 6.83 3.02
C TYR A 6 -7.48 7.99 2.69
N TYR A 7 -8.62 7.73 2.03
CA TYR A 7 -9.64 8.77 1.83
C TYR A 7 -10.52 9.01 3.06
N THR A 8 -10.66 8.01 3.94
CA THR A 8 -11.51 8.11 5.14
C THR A 8 -10.68 8.32 6.40
N ASP A 9 -9.49 7.75 6.47
CA ASP A 9 -8.55 7.91 7.58
C ASP A 9 -7.10 8.02 7.08
N SER A 10 -6.65 9.25 6.85
CA SER A 10 -5.28 9.53 6.43
C SER A 10 -4.24 9.33 7.54
N TYR A 11 -4.67 9.16 8.80
CA TYR A 11 -3.81 8.92 9.96
C TYR A 11 -3.67 7.44 10.29
N LEU A 12 -4.37 6.55 9.58
CA LEU A 12 -4.26 5.10 9.75
C LEU A 12 -2.86 4.61 9.39
N ARG A 13 -2.14 4.07 10.37
CA ARG A 13 -0.73 3.63 10.22
C ARG A 13 -0.59 2.14 10.05
N GLU A 14 -1.52 1.37 10.59
CA GLU A 14 -1.49 -0.08 10.62
C GLU A 14 -2.87 -0.61 10.26
N PHE A 15 -2.93 -1.64 9.42
CA PHE A 15 -4.17 -2.28 9.02
C PHE A 15 -3.95 -3.73 8.58
N HIS A 16 -5.02 -4.52 8.58
CA HIS A 16 -5.02 -5.87 8.01
C HIS A 16 -5.75 -5.87 6.68
N ALA A 17 -5.29 -6.68 5.72
CA ALA A 17 -5.95 -6.82 4.43
C ALA A 17 -5.85 -8.26 3.90
N ARG A 18 -6.77 -8.61 3.00
CA ARG A 18 -6.73 -9.87 2.26
C ARG A 18 -6.08 -9.65 0.90
N VAL A 19 -5.17 -10.54 0.52
CA VAL A 19 -4.59 -10.58 -0.81
C VAL A 19 -5.63 -11.12 -1.79
N LEU A 20 -6.04 -10.29 -2.75
CA LEU A 20 -6.96 -10.67 -3.81
C LEU A 20 -6.25 -11.32 -5.00
N ASP A 21 -5.07 -10.80 -5.34
CA ASP A 21 -4.31 -11.26 -6.49
C ASP A 21 -2.82 -10.90 -6.35
N ARG A 22 -1.98 -11.56 -7.13
CA ARG A 22 -0.53 -11.32 -7.20
C ARG A 22 0.04 -11.76 -8.54
N THR A 23 1.12 -11.11 -8.95
CA THR A 23 1.87 -11.57 -10.14
C THR A 23 2.49 -12.95 -9.89
N PRO A 24 2.80 -13.74 -10.94
CA PRO A 24 3.36 -15.09 -10.77
C PRO A 24 4.69 -15.15 -9.99
N ASP A 25 5.47 -14.07 -10.03
CA ASP A 25 6.71 -13.91 -9.26
C ASP A 25 6.49 -13.38 -7.84
N GLY A 26 5.25 -13.02 -7.48
CA GLY A 26 4.86 -12.41 -6.21
C GLY A 26 5.40 -11.00 -5.97
N ALA A 27 6.00 -10.38 -6.99
CA ALA A 27 6.60 -9.05 -6.88
C ALA A 27 5.56 -7.92 -6.81
N THR A 28 4.32 -8.17 -7.24
CA THR A 28 3.20 -7.21 -7.14
C THR A 28 2.02 -7.85 -6.43
N LEU A 29 1.44 -7.14 -5.47
CA LEU A 29 0.26 -7.56 -4.71
C LEU A 29 -0.92 -6.62 -4.91
N TYR A 30 -2.11 -7.21 -4.96
CA TYR A 30 -3.39 -6.50 -4.96
C TYR A 30 -4.17 -6.90 -3.72
N LEU A 31 -4.58 -5.90 -2.94
CA LEU A 31 -5.30 -6.08 -1.67
C LEU A 31 -6.78 -5.71 -1.85
N ASP A 32 -7.63 -6.26 -0.98
CA ASP A 32 -9.03 -5.86 -0.90
C ASP A 32 -9.22 -4.44 -0.37
N ARG A 33 -8.32 -4.00 0.52
CA ARG A 33 -8.25 -2.64 1.03
C ARG A 33 -6.81 -2.21 1.29
N THR A 34 -6.53 -0.91 1.21
CA THR A 34 -5.20 -0.37 1.50
C THR A 34 -5.22 1.04 2.06
N ALA A 35 -4.35 1.30 3.03
CA ALA A 35 -4.03 2.65 3.48
C ALA A 35 -2.83 3.25 2.74
N PHE A 36 -2.07 2.48 1.95
CA PHE A 36 -0.95 3.01 1.16
C PHE A 36 -1.47 3.92 0.04
N TYR A 37 -1.05 5.19 0.06
CA TYR A 37 -1.38 6.17 -0.95
C TYR A 37 -0.49 5.96 -2.20
N PRO A 38 -1.07 5.84 -3.40
CA PRO A 38 -0.33 5.74 -4.65
C PRO A 38 0.29 7.07 -5.05
N THR A 39 1.28 7.06 -5.95
CA THR A 39 1.79 8.32 -6.52
C THR A 39 0.67 9.03 -7.29
N SER A 40 0.24 10.20 -6.82
CA SER A 40 -0.88 10.93 -7.41
C SER A 40 -0.87 12.41 -7.03
N GLY A 41 -1.26 13.28 -7.96
CA GLY A 41 -1.36 14.74 -7.71
C GLY A 41 -0.03 15.43 -7.40
N GLY A 42 1.10 14.84 -7.78
CA GLY A 42 2.45 15.32 -7.45
C GLY A 42 2.98 14.82 -6.10
N GLN A 43 2.13 14.21 -5.27
CA GLN A 43 2.54 13.59 -4.02
C GLN A 43 3.16 12.20 -4.31
N PRO A 44 4.38 11.92 -3.80
CA PRO A 44 4.97 10.59 -3.93
C PRO A 44 4.19 9.53 -3.15
N HIS A 45 4.23 8.29 -3.63
CA HIS A 45 3.64 7.15 -2.93
C HIS A 45 4.20 6.97 -1.50
N ASP A 46 3.40 6.29 -0.68
CA ASP A 46 3.86 5.79 0.61
C ASP A 46 4.77 4.59 0.50
N THR A 47 5.66 4.48 1.47
CA THR A 47 6.47 3.31 1.76
C THR A 47 6.00 2.65 3.06
N GLY A 48 6.56 1.50 3.38
CA GLY A 48 6.22 0.76 4.59
C GLY A 48 6.46 -0.73 4.40
N SER A 49 5.66 -1.57 5.05
CA SER A 49 5.73 -3.02 4.88
C SER A 49 4.38 -3.71 4.80
N ILE A 50 4.34 -4.82 4.05
CA ILE A 50 3.23 -5.77 3.98
C ILE A 50 3.79 -7.14 4.34
N ALA A 51 3.21 -7.80 5.34
CA ALA A 51 3.74 -9.03 5.94
C ALA A 51 5.24 -8.93 6.30
N GLY A 52 5.65 -7.77 6.82
CA GLY A 52 7.05 -7.48 7.17
C GLY A 52 8.01 -7.28 5.98
N LYS A 53 7.51 -7.27 4.73
CA LYS A 53 8.31 -7.06 3.52
C LYS A 53 8.10 -5.64 3.00
N ALA A 54 9.19 -4.99 2.58
CA ALA A 54 9.13 -3.59 2.17
C ALA A 54 8.29 -3.37 0.90
N VAL A 55 7.48 -2.32 0.91
CA VAL A 55 6.78 -1.79 -0.27
C VAL A 55 7.72 -0.82 -0.98
N LEU A 56 7.98 -1.07 -2.26
CA LEU A 56 8.89 -0.30 -3.11
C LEU A 56 8.17 0.75 -3.97
N ASP A 57 6.89 0.52 -4.28
CA ASP A 57 6.09 1.39 -5.12
C ASP A 57 4.60 1.10 -4.90
N VAL A 58 3.76 2.12 -5.10
CA VAL A 58 2.30 2.03 -4.99
C VAL A 58 1.69 2.75 -6.18
N ILE A 59 0.95 1.99 -7.00
CA ILE A 59 0.45 2.44 -8.30
C ILE A 59 -1.08 2.31 -8.31
N ASP A 60 -1.75 3.37 -8.75
CA ASP A 60 -3.20 3.34 -8.98
C ASP A 60 -3.48 2.75 -10.37
N GLU A 61 -4.17 1.60 -10.41
CA GLU A 61 -4.66 0.94 -11.62
C GLU A 61 -6.20 1.03 -11.67
N ASP A 62 -6.74 2.23 -11.45
CA ASP A 62 -8.16 2.60 -11.46
C ASP A 62 -9.04 1.86 -10.44
N GLU A 63 -9.29 0.56 -10.63
CA GLU A 63 -10.10 -0.24 -9.73
C GLU A 63 -9.27 -0.96 -8.66
N ARG A 64 -7.95 -1.01 -8.83
CA ARG A 64 -7.04 -1.75 -7.93
C ARG A 64 -5.82 -0.91 -7.62
N ILE A 65 -5.20 -1.20 -6.48
CA ILE A 65 -3.91 -0.62 -6.11
C ILE A 65 -2.85 -1.72 -6.16
N ALA A 66 -1.84 -1.52 -7.01
CA ALA A 66 -0.69 -2.40 -7.12
C ALA A 66 0.37 -2.00 -6.09
N HIS A 67 0.82 -2.97 -5.29
CA HIS A 67 1.91 -2.79 -4.32
C HIS A 67 3.12 -3.58 -4.81
N ARG A 68 4.17 -2.88 -5.23
CA ARG A 68 5.42 -3.54 -5.63
C ARG A 68 6.24 -3.87 -4.40
N MET A 69 6.62 -5.13 -4.26
CA MET A 69 7.26 -5.66 -3.07
C MET A 69 8.75 -5.87 -3.27
N ALA A 70 9.55 -5.64 -2.24
CA ALA A 70 10.99 -5.92 -2.25
C ALA A 70 11.30 -7.42 -2.29
N SER A 71 10.36 -8.25 -1.82
CA SER A 71 10.44 -9.70 -1.94
C SER A 71 9.03 -10.30 -1.98
N PRO A 72 8.84 -11.48 -2.61
CA PRO A 72 7.52 -12.07 -2.83
C PRO A 72 6.75 -12.30 -1.54
N VAL A 73 5.46 -11.98 -1.46
CA VAL A 73 4.60 -12.30 -0.31
C VAL A 73 3.74 -13.52 -0.63
N ASP A 74 3.80 -14.54 0.24
CA ASP A 74 2.97 -15.73 0.14
C ASP A 74 2.07 -15.93 1.36
N ALA A 75 1.08 -15.05 1.48
CA ALA A 75 0.07 -15.10 2.53
C ALA A 75 -1.29 -14.64 1.97
N ALA A 76 -2.38 -15.21 2.47
CA ALA A 76 -3.73 -14.81 2.08
C ALA A 76 -4.21 -13.56 2.84
N GLU A 77 -3.75 -13.38 4.08
CA GLU A 77 -4.01 -12.23 4.94
C GLU A 77 -2.68 -11.65 5.40
N VAL A 78 -2.59 -10.32 5.47
CA VAL A 78 -1.35 -9.61 5.69
C VAL A 78 -1.53 -8.45 6.66
N ASP A 79 -0.54 -8.28 7.53
CA ASP A 79 -0.36 -7.07 8.33
C ASP A 79 0.35 -6.01 7.49
N CYS A 80 -0.18 -4.80 7.49
CA CYS A 80 0.33 -3.68 6.72
C CYS A 80 0.71 -2.53 7.65
N LEU A 81 1.89 -1.95 7.43
CA LEU A 81 2.45 -0.86 8.21
C LEU A 81 2.91 0.26 7.28
N ILE A 82 2.42 1.48 7.47
CA ILE A 82 2.82 2.68 6.75
C ILE A 82 4.09 3.27 7.39
N ASP A 83 5.04 3.71 6.57
CA ASP A 83 6.12 4.59 7.02
C ASP A 83 5.53 5.96 7.39
N TRP A 84 5.21 6.11 8.67
CA TRP A 84 4.55 7.30 9.17
C TRP A 84 5.40 8.56 9.04
N THR A 85 6.73 8.45 9.13
CA THR A 85 7.62 9.60 9.01
C THR A 85 7.50 10.20 7.62
N ARG A 86 7.55 9.34 6.58
CA ARG A 86 7.38 9.75 5.19
C ARG A 86 5.97 10.29 4.92
N ARG A 87 4.94 9.58 5.37
CA ARG A 87 3.54 9.99 5.17
C ARG A 87 3.28 11.37 5.75
N LEU A 88 3.69 11.61 6.99
CA LEU A 88 3.46 12.87 7.69
C LEU A 88 4.19 14.04 7.00
N ASP A 89 5.43 13.83 6.54
CA ASP A 89 6.18 14.84 5.79
C ASP A 89 5.42 15.26 4.52
N HIS A 90 4.94 14.29 3.74
CA HIS A 90 4.17 14.59 2.54
C HIS A 90 2.83 15.27 2.83
N MET A 91 2.13 14.87 3.90
CA MET A 91 0.86 15.49 4.32
C MET A 91 1.04 16.96 4.77
N GLN A 92 2.23 17.34 5.25
CA GLN A 92 2.50 18.73 5.69
C GLN A 92 2.92 19.65 4.55
N GLN A 93 3.44 19.11 3.46
CA GLN A 93 3.94 19.86 2.31
C GLN A 93 2.87 20.17 1.25
N HIS A 94 1.71 19.51 1.31
CA HIS A 94 0.57 19.65 0.38
C HIS A 94 -0.63 20.32 1.05
#